data_AF-A0A930XC84-F1
#
_entry.id   AF-A0A930XC84-F1
#
_cell.length_a   1.000
_cell.length_b   1.000
_cell.length_c   1.000
_cell.angle_alpha   90.00
_cell.angle_beta   90.00
_cell.angle_gamma   90.00
#
_symmetry.space_group_name_H-M   'P 1'
#
loop_
_entity.id
_entity.type
_entity.pdbx_description
1 polymer ?
#
loop_
_entity_poly.entity_id
_entity_poly.type
_entity_poly.pdbx_seq_one_letter_code
_entity_poly.pdbx_strand_id
1 'polypeptide(L)'
;MFKTEFEFTLPKGYLDSDGNLHRQGVMRLSTAIDEIAPMRDPRVKSNPAYATIIILSRVITRLGILTEITPLEVESFFTQDLSFLQDFYRHINGLESEVNTQNIEHLVHS
;
A
#
# COMPACT_ATOMS: atom_id res chain seq x y z
N MET A 1 5.26 -22.63 8.58
CA MET A 1 5.32 -21.31 9.22
C MET A 1 4.44 -20.37 8.41
N PHE A 2 3.56 -19.60 9.06
CA PHE A 2 2.68 -18.65 8.38
C PHE A 2 3.50 -17.42 7.97
N LYS A 3 3.49 -17.05 6.68
CA LYS A 3 4.27 -15.92 6.16
C LYS A 3 3.48 -14.63 6.36
N THR A 4 4.01 -13.73 7.17
CA THR A 4 3.38 -12.44 7.50
C THR A 4 4.09 -11.25 6.86
N GLU A 5 5.25 -11.45 6.24
CA GLU A 5 6.09 -10.40 5.66
C GLU A 5 6.46 -10.74 4.21
N PHE A 6 6.48 -9.72 3.36
CA PHE A 6 6.65 -9.84 1.92
C PHE A 6 7.61 -8.76 1.44
N GLU A 7 8.62 -9.18 0.68
CA GLU A 7 9.59 -8.27 0.08
C GLU A 7 9.00 -7.64 -1.18
N PHE A 8 9.33 -6.37 -1.41
CA PHE A 8 9.00 -5.65 -2.62
C PHE A 8 10.18 -4.82 -3.10
N THR A 9 10.15 -4.42 -4.37
CA THR A 9 11.11 -3.47 -4.95
C THR A 9 10.35 -2.36 -5.66
N LEU A 10 10.57 -1.12 -5.21
CA LEU A 10 9.98 0.06 -5.83
C LEU A 10 10.46 0.22 -7.30
N PRO A 11 9.53 0.44 -8.26
CA PRO A 11 9.87 0.75 -9.64
C PRO A 11 10.89 1.87 -9.83
N LYS A 12 10.74 3.00 -9.12
CA LYS A 12 11.70 4.12 -9.15
C LYS A 12 12.51 4.18 -7.87
N GLY A 13 11.82 4.20 -6.73
CA GLY A 13 12.43 4.30 -5.41
C GLY A 13 12.07 5.59 -4.70
N TYR A 14 12.26 5.59 -3.39
CA TYR A 14 12.12 6.77 -2.55
C TYR A 14 13.49 7.46 -2.42
N LEU A 15 13.55 8.73 -2.83
CA LEU A 15 14.72 9.58 -2.61
C LEU A 15 14.52 10.35 -1.31
N ASP A 16 15.35 10.08 -0.30
CA ASP A 16 15.26 10.78 0.99
C ASP A 16 15.90 12.19 0.92
N SER A 17 15.80 12.93 2.03
CA SER A 17 16.35 14.29 2.15
C SER A 17 17.87 14.35 2.02
N ASP A 18 18.56 13.24 2.28
CA ASP A 18 20.03 13.13 2.21
C ASP A 18 20.49 12.66 0.82
N GLY A 19 19.56 12.43 -0.11
CA GLY A 19 19.84 11.99 -1.47
C GLY A 19 20.06 10.48 -1.62
N ASN A 20 19.74 9.68 -0.60
CA ASN A 20 19.81 8.22 -0.71
C ASN A 20 18.56 7.68 -1.41
N LEU A 21 18.78 6.76 -2.34
CA LEU A 21 17.71 6.10 -3.07
C LEU A 21 17.37 4.74 -2.44
N HIS A 22 16.18 4.63 -1.85
CA HIS A 22 15.67 3.41 -1.23
C HIS A 22 14.69 2.70 -2.17
N ARG A 23 14.95 1.42 -2.46
CA ARG A 23 14.09 0.63 -3.39
C ARG A 23 13.59 -0.67 -2.81
N GLN A 24 14.42 -1.38 -2.06
CA GLN A 24 14.07 -2.67 -1.49
C GLN A 24 13.33 -2.45 -0.18
N GLY A 25 12.17 -3.08 -0.03
CA GLY A 25 11.36 -2.92 1.18
C GLY A 25 10.69 -4.21 1.61
N VAL A 26 10.12 -4.16 2.81
CA VAL A 26 9.35 -5.24 3.42
C VAL A 26 8.01 -4.69 3.85
N MET A 27 6.94 -5.38 3.49
CA MET A 27 5.58 -5.09 3.94
C MET A 27 5.05 -6.29 4.72
N ARG A 28 4.40 -6.02 5.86
CA ARG A 28 3.66 -7.05 6.58
C ARG A 28 2.19 -7.08 6.16
N LEU A 29 1.52 -8.21 6.41
CA LEU A 29 0.05 -8.26 6.35
C LEU A 29 -0.55 -7.17 7.25
N SER A 30 -1.63 -6.56 6.78
CA SER A 30 -2.37 -5.62 7.60
C SER A 30 -3.20 -6.35 8.64
N THR A 31 -3.41 -5.68 9.76
CA THR A 31 -4.32 -6.13 10.81
C THR A 31 -5.56 -5.25 10.80
N ALA A 32 -6.63 -5.71 11.45
CA ALA A 32 -7.87 -4.91 11.54
C ALA A 32 -7.63 -3.51 12.14
N ILE A 33 -6.66 -3.34 13.05
CA ILE A 33 -6.35 -2.03 13.61
C ILE A 33 -5.67 -1.09 12.60
N ASP A 34 -4.95 -1.62 11.61
CA ASP A 34 -4.33 -0.81 10.56
C ASP A 34 -5.39 -0.18 9.64
N GLU A 35 -6.54 -0.82 9.48
CA GLU A 35 -7.67 -0.31 8.70
C GLU A 35 -8.58 0.64 9.50
N ILE A 36 -8.77 0.38 10.79
CA ILE A 36 -9.70 1.15 11.63
C ILE A 36 -9.05 2.41 12.20
N ALA A 37 -7.78 2.34 12.61
CA ALA A 37 -7.10 3.47 13.24
C ALA A 37 -7.03 4.73 12.35
N PRO A 38 -6.76 4.65 11.03
CA PRO A 38 -6.73 5.82 10.14
C PRO A 38 -8.03 6.62 10.13
N MET A 39 -9.18 5.99 10.33
CA MET A 39 -10.49 6.67 10.27
C MET A 39 -10.68 7.74 11.35
N ARG A 40 -9.85 7.73 12.40
CA ARG A 40 -9.85 8.75 13.44
C ARG A 40 -9.03 9.99 13.09
N ASP A 41 -8.13 9.89 12.10
CA ASP A 41 -7.25 10.97 11.70
C ASP A 41 -8.04 12.10 11.01
N PRO A 42 -7.90 13.37 11.43
CA PRO A 42 -8.60 14.50 10.81
C PRO A 42 -8.35 14.64 9.30
N ARG A 43 -7.16 14.26 8.81
CA ARG A 43 -6.81 14.30 7.38
C ARG A 43 -7.65 13.31 6.59
N VAL A 44 -7.91 12.12 7.16
CA VAL A 44 -8.79 11.11 6.55
C VAL A 44 -10.25 11.55 6.55
N LYS A 45 -10.71 12.22 7.62
CA LYS A 45 -12.06 12.80 7.64
C LYS A 45 -12.26 13.87 6.56
N SER A 46 -11.22 14.65 6.28
CA SER A 46 -11.24 15.66 5.21
C SER A 46 -11.06 15.05 3.81
N ASN A 47 -10.26 13.98 3.70
CA ASN A 47 -9.93 13.31 2.45
C ASN A 47 -9.79 11.80 2.71
N PRO A 48 -10.82 11.00 2.41
CA PRO A 48 -10.80 9.56 2.62
C PRO A 48 -9.63 8.83 1.94
N ALA A 49 -9.13 9.36 0.81
CA ALA A 49 -7.98 8.79 0.11
C ALA A 49 -6.68 8.82 0.93
N TYR A 50 -6.61 9.68 1.96
CA TYR A 50 -5.46 9.76 2.86
C TYR A 50 -5.33 8.53 3.76
N ALA A 51 -6.38 7.72 3.90
CA ALA A 51 -6.32 6.46 4.65
C ALA A 51 -5.23 5.53 4.11
N THR A 52 -5.10 5.47 2.78
CA THR A 52 -4.08 4.67 2.10
C THR A 52 -2.66 5.06 2.50
N ILE A 53 -2.39 6.36 2.66
CA ILE A 53 -1.08 6.87 3.10
C ILE A 53 -0.76 6.37 4.50
N ILE A 54 -1.72 6.50 5.42
CA ILE A 54 -1.56 6.05 6.81
C ILE A 54 -1.38 4.53 6.86
N ILE A 55 -2.20 3.77 6.13
CA ILE A 55 -2.10 2.30 6.08
C ILE A 55 -0.71 1.89 5.60
N LEU A 56 -0.27 2.40 4.45
CA LEU A 56 1.04 2.06 3.87
C LEU A 56 2.19 2.38 4.84
N SER A 57 2.17 3.53 5.50
CA SER A 57 3.21 3.88 6.50
C SER A 57 3.28 2.90 7.67
N ARG A 58 2.15 2.28 8.05
CA ARG A 58 2.08 1.33 9.19
C ARG A 58 2.49 -0.09 8.83
N VAL A 59 2.33 -0.49 7.57
CA VAL A 59 2.55 -1.87 7.12
C VAL A 59 3.89 -2.06 6.42
N ILE A 60 4.52 -0.99 5.92
CA ILE A 60 5.91 -1.06 5.44
C ILE A 60 6.82 -1.05 6.66
N THR A 61 7.47 -2.18 6.94
CA THR A 61 8.35 -2.37 8.11
C THR A 61 9.80 -2.03 7.81
N ARG A 62 10.17 -1.94 6.52
CA ARG A 62 11.50 -1.53 6.09
C ARG A 62 11.47 -0.96 4.67
N LEU A 63 12.25 0.07 4.41
CA LEU A 63 12.56 0.57 3.06
C LEU A 63 14.03 1.01 3.00
N GLY A 64 14.88 0.22 2.36
CA GLY A 64 16.33 0.41 2.40
C GLY A 64 16.84 0.33 3.82
N ILE A 65 17.46 1.42 4.29
CA ILE A 65 17.95 1.54 5.67
C ILE A 65 16.88 2.05 6.65
N LEU A 66 15.74 2.53 6.15
CA LEU A 66 14.66 3.05 6.97
C LEU A 66 13.91 1.89 7.63
N THR A 67 13.89 1.86 8.96
CA THR A 67 13.17 0.86 9.77
C THR A 67 11.81 1.36 10.27
N GLU A 68 11.52 2.64 10.06
CA GLU A 68 10.23 3.25 10.34
C GLU A 68 9.85 4.13 9.14
N ILE A 69 8.61 4.00 8.67
CA ILE A 69 8.06 4.79 7.58
C ILE A 69 6.92 5.61 8.15
N THR A 70 6.97 6.92 8.01
CA THR A 70 5.89 7.81 8.45
C THR A 70 5.00 8.17 7.26
N PRO A 71 3.81 8.74 7.51
CA PRO A 71 2.97 9.26 6.43
C PRO A 71 3.69 10.27 5.53
N LEU A 72 4.67 11.03 6.05
CA LEU A 72 5.39 12.06 5.29
C LEU A 72 6.30 11.46 4.22
N GLU A 73 6.98 10.34 4.51
CA GLU A 73 7.78 9.65 3.50
C GLU A 73 6.87 9.07 2.41
N VAL A 74 5.73 8.49 2.77
CA VAL A 74 4.77 7.92 1.81
C VAL A 74 4.17 9.01 0.91
N GLU A 75 3.87 10.20 1.45
CA GLU A 75 3.46 11.37 0.66
C GLU A 75 4.51 11.80 -0.36
N SER A 76 5.79 11.55 -0.06
CA SER A 76 6.93 11.94 -0.89
C SER A 76 7.29 10.89 -1.96
N PHE A 77 6.57 9.77 -2.01
CA PHE A 77 6.80 8.76 -3.05
C PHE A 77 6.36 9.25 -4.42
N PHE A 78 7.08 8.83 -5.46
CA PHE A 78 6.60 9.03 -6.83
C PHE A 78 5.25 8.33 -7.02
N THR A 79 4.37 8.94 -7.83
CA THR A 79 3.03 8.39 -8.11
C THR A 79 3.07 6.94 -8.58
N GLN A 80 4.07 6.55 -9.38
CA GLN A 80 4.25 5.18 -9.84
C GLN A 80 4.55 4.21 -8.68
N ASP A 81 5.40 4.61 -7.74
CA ASP A 81 5.75 3.79 -6.57
C ASP A 81 4.59 3.69 -5.60
N LEU A 82 3.84 4.78 -5.40
CA LEU A 82 2.64 4.75 -4.58
C LEU A 82 1.58 3.81 -5.17
N SER A 83 1.34 3.87 -6.49
CA SER A 83 0.43 2.95 -7.18
C SER A 83 0.88 1.50 -7.03
N PHE A 84 2.17 1.23 -7.25
CA PHE A 84 2.74 -0.10 -7.07
C PHE A 84 2.52 -0.63 -5.64
N LEU A 85 2.77 0.19 -4.62
CA LEU A 85 2.57 -0.20 -3.22
C LEU A 85 1.10 -0.45 -2.87
N GLN A 86 0.18 0.33 -3.44
CA GLN A 86 -1.26 0.10 -3.29
C GLN A 86 -1.67 -1.25 -3.91
N ASP A 87 -1.14 -1.57 -5.08
CA ASP A 87 -1.43 -2.84 -5.75
C ASP A 87 -0.84 -4.02 -4.96
N PHE A 88 0.42 -3.88 -4.53
CA PHE A 88 1.09 -4.87 -3.69
C PHE A 88 0.36 -5.10 -2.37
N TYR A 89 -0.09 -4.03 -1.71
CA TYR A 89 -0.88 -4.10 -0.50
C TYR A 89 -2.18 -4.89 -0.70
N ARG A 90 -2.93 -4.62 -1.78
CA ARG A 90 -4.16 -5.35 -2.08
C ARG A 90 -3.88 -6.83 -2.35
N HIS A 91 -2.83 -7.12 -3.11
CA HIS A 91 -2.43 -8.48 -3.43
C HIS A 91 -2.13 -9.32 -2.19
N ILE A 92 -1.22 -8.85 -1.32
CA ILE A 92 -0.81 -9.64 -0.13
C ILE A 92 -1.93 -9.80 0.91
N ASN A 93 -2.90 -8.86 0.94
CA ASN A 93 -4.04 -8.92 1.85
C ASN A 93 -5.29 -9.53 1.21
N GLY A 94 -5.21 -10.07 -0.01
CA GLY A 94 -6.33 -10.73 -0.67
C GLY A 94 -7.52 -9.80 -0.99
N LEU A 95 -7.24 -8.52 -1.23
CA LEU A 95 -8.23 -7.48 -1.55
C LEU A 95 -8.44 -7.29 -3.07
N GLU A 96 -7.89 -8.19 -3.89
CA GLU A 96 -8.14 -8.20 -5.32
C GLU A 96 -9.61 -8.53 -5.58
N SER A 97 -10.28 -7.71 -6.39
CA SER A 97 -11.66 -7.97 -6.79
C SER A 97 -11.66 -9.12 -7.80
N GLU A 98 -12.33 -10.22 -7.49
CA GLU A 98 -12.69 -11.21 -8.51
C GLU A 98 -13.62 -10.54 -9.52
N VAL A 99 -13.09 -10.15 -10.68
CA VAL A 99 -13.95 -9.80 -11.82
C VAL A 99 -14.60 -11.10 -12.27
N ASN A 100 -15.78 -11.40 -11.74
CA ASN A 100 -16.55 -12.56 -12.15
C ASN A 100 -16.98 -12.36 -13.61
N THR A 101 -16.23 -12.98 -14.52
CA THR A 101 -16.43 -12.88 -15.98
C THR A 101 -17.73 -13.58 -16.44
N GLN A 102 -18.47 -14.23 -15.53
CA GLN A 102 -19.69 -14.97 -15.85
C GLN A 102 -20.93 -14.11 -16.18
N ASN A 103 -20.89 -12.79 -16.00
CA ASN A 103 -22.04 -11.92 -16.30
C ASN A 103 -22.09 -11.32 -17.71
N ILE A 104 -21.08 -11.58 -18.56
CA ILE A 104 -21.05 -11.01 -19.93
C ILE A 104 -21.77 -11.92 -20.94
N GLU A 105 -21.87 -13.23 -20.70
CA GLU A 105 -22.51 -14.16 -21.67
C GLU A 105 -24.04 -14.08 -21.71
N HIS A 106 -24.67 -13.54 -20.66
CA HIS A 106 -26.13 -13.49 -20.54
C HIS A 106 -26.78 -12.25 -21.20
N LEU A 107 -25.97 -11.32 -21.74
CA LEU A 107 -26.42 -10.10 -22.43
C LEU A 107 -26.22 -10.13 -23.96
N VAL A 108 -25.55 -11.16 -24.49
CA VAL A 108 -25.29 -11.29 -25.94
C VAL A 108 -26.30 -12.23 -26.62
N HIS A 109 -27.18 -12.89 -25.84
CA HIS A 109 -28.14 -13.87 -26.34
C HIS A 109 -29.61 -13.57 -25.95
N SER A 110 -29.94 -12.33 -25.61
CA SER A 110 -31.32 -11.88 -25.33
C SER A 110 -31.81 -10.88 -26.37
#